data_AF-A0A6I4ZCB5-F1
#
_entry.id   AF-A0A6I4ZCB5-F1
#
_cell.length_a   1.000
_cell.length_b   1.000
_cell.length_c   1.000
_cell.angle_alpha   90.00
_cell.angle_beta   90.00
_cell.angle_gamma   90.00
#
_symmetry.space_group_name_H-M   'P 1'
#
loop_
_entity.id
_entity.type
_entity.pdbx_description
1 polymer ?
#
loop_
_entity_poly.entity_id
_entity_poly.type
_entity_poly.pdbx_seq_one_letter_code
_entity_poly.pdbx_strand_id
1 'polypeptide(L)'
;MTLKATALLAIGAIWGAAVSAIALHPDVWWTLVFAALATGAVGFGRSVGLARVLGIAGAWGGAGAIVASDPDHAWISVFAFLATAATVYSSMNRDAFLVGLAIAVAWVAATVAVVATGGGPWITVLAFLTTGAVANLAEGRGAGLLAIVAWIAAAVLIVLLDGYHWFAVFAFLLSTLQFGAFGFRFPTRIDWDFRSDDHSDSVR
;
A
#
# COMPACT_ATOMS: atom_id res chain seq x y z
N MET A 1 19.26 8.37 -5.40
CA MET A 1 19.15 6.93 -5.09
C MET A 1 18.96 6.14 -6.38
N THR A 2 19.75 5.08 -6.59
CA THR A 2 19.59 4.19 -7.74
C THR A 2 18.31 3.37 -7.59
N LEU A 3 17.64 3.06 -8.70
CA LEU A 3 16.37 2.31 -8.73
C LEU A 3 16.48 0.90 -8.12
N LYS A 4 17.69 0.35 -8.06
CA LYS A 4 17.99 -0.91 -7.39
C LYS A 4 17.93 -0.78 -5.87
N ALA A 5 18.38 0.35 -5.31
CA ALA A 5 18.36 0.58 -3.87
C ALA A 5 16.93 0.70 -3.32
N THR A 6 16.03 1.37 -4.06
CA THR A 6 14.63 1.49 -3.65
C THR A 6 13.85 0.18 -3.77
N ALA A 7 14.16 -0.67 -4.76
CA ALA A 7 13.61 -2.02 -4.81
C ALA A 7 14.07 -2.86 -3.60
N LEU A 8 15.35 -2.79 -3.23
CA LEU A 8 15.87 -3.45 -2.02
C LEU A 8 15.21 -2.94 -0.74
N LEU A 9 14.91 -1.63 -0.64
CA LEU A 9 14.16 -1.08 0.49
C LEU A 9 12.74 -1.64 0.57
N ALA A 10 12.03 -1.74 -0.56
CA ALA A 10 10.70 -2.35 -0.60
C ALA A 10 10.73 -3.83 -0.20
N ILE A 11 11.70 -4.59 -0.73
CA ILE A 11 11.93 -5.99 -0.35
C ILE A 11 12.24 -6.09 1.15
N GLY A 12 13.13 -5.23 1.66
CA GLY A 12 13.45 -5.16 3.08
C GLY A 12 12.22 -4.88 3.95
N ALA A 13 11.31 -4.01 3.53
CA ALA A 13 10.07 -3.75 4.25
C ALA A 13 9.11 -4.95 4.25
N ILE A 14 8.97 -5.64 3.12
CA ILE A 14 8.16 -6.86 2.98
C ILE A 14 8.66 -7.94 3.95
N TRP A 15 9.95 -8.27 3.85
CA TRP A 15 10.55 -9.32 4.67
C TRP A 15 10.66 -8.93 6.14
N GLY A 16 10.99 -7.67 6.44
CA GLY A 16 11.05 -7.16 7.80
C GLY A 16 9.71 -7.32 8.52
N ALA A 17 8.60 -7.00 7.87
CA ALA A 17 7.27 -7.18 8.46
C ALA A 17 6.88 -8.67 8.59
N ALA A 18 7.09 -9.47 7.54
CA ALA A 18 6.73 -10.89 7.54
C ALA A 18 7.52 -11.70 8.58
N VAL A 19 8.85 -11.51 8.63
CA VAL A 19 9.72 -12.20 9.60
C VAL A 19 9.40 -11.77 11.03
N SER A 20 9.11 -10.48 11.25
CA SER A 20 8.73 -10.01 12.58
C SER A 20 7.41 -10.64 13.07
N ALA A 21 6.42 -10.77 12.19
CA ALA A 21 5.16 -11.44 12.52
C ALA A 21 5.36 -12.93 12.85
N ILE A 22 6.17 -13.64 12.07
CA ILE A 22 6.46 -15.07 12.28
C ILE A 22 7.31 -15.31 13.54
N ALA A 23 8.21 -14.39 13.86
CA ALA A 23 9.00 -14.47 15.09
C ALA A 23 8.12 -14.41 16.35
N LEU A 24 6.96 -13.76 16.27
CA LEU A 24 5.97 -13.71 17.34
C LEU A 24 5.01 -14.91 17.29
N HIS A 25 4.59 -15.31 16.08
CA HIS A 25 3.61 -16.39 15.85
C HIS A 25 4.09 -17.34 14.74
N PRO A 26 4.82 -18.43 15.06
CA PRO A 26 5.42 -19.31 14.06
C PRO A 26 4.43 -20.05 13.15
N ASP A 27 3.18 -20.21 13.58
CA ASP A 27 2.09 -20.86 12.85
C ASP A 27 1.62 -20.06 11.62
N VAL A 28 1.91 -18.76 11.57
CA VAL A 28 1.59 -17.90 10.41
C VAL A 28 2.64 -17.96 9.30
N TRP A 29 3.46 -19.01 9.24
CA TRP A 29 4.56 -19.18 8.27
C TRP A 29 4.14 -18.99 6.81
N TRP A 30 2.89 -19.29 6.47
CA TRP A 30 2.38 -19.16 5.11
C TRP A 30 2.30 -17.71 4.62
N THR A 31 2.39 -16.72 5.51
CA THR A 31 2.60 -15.30 5.14
C THR A 31 3.87 -15.09 4.32
N LEU A 32 4.88 -15.99 4.45
CA LEU A 32 6.09 -16.00 3.62
C LEU A 32 5.80 -16.26 2.15
N VAL A 33 4.75 -17.02 1.83
CA VAL A 33 4.36 -17.28 0.44
C VAL A 33 3.99 -15.96 -0.23
N PHE A 34 3.19 -15.13 0.45
CA PHE A 34 2.79 -13.81 -0.05
C PHE A 34 3.95 -12.82 -0.05
N ALA A 35 4.87 -12.90 0.92
CA ALA A 35 6.09 -12.09 0.94
C ALA A 35 7.02 -12.42 -0.24
N ALA A 36 7.17 -13.70 -0.59
CA ALA A 36 7.92 -14.15 -1.75
C ALA A 36 7.26 -13.71 -3.06
N LEU A 37 5.93 -13.82 -3.17
CA LEU A 37 5.18 -13.33 -4.34
C LEU A 37 5.29 -11.80 -4.47
N ALA A 38 5.22 -11.04 -3.38
CA ALA A 38 5.41 -9.60 -3.37
C ALA A 38 6.85 -9.21 -3.73
N THR A 39 7.84 -9.97 -3.29
CA THR A 39 9.24 -9.82 -3.70
C THR A 39 9.39 -10.04 -5.20
N GLY A 40 8.73 -11.07 -5.75
CA GLY A 40 8.64 -11.28 -7.19
C GLY A 40 8.00 -10.10 -7.91
N ALA A 41 6.87 -9.60 -7.41
CA ALA A 41 6.22 -8.42 -7.98
C ALA A 41 7.14 -7.19 -7.98
N VAL A 42 7.92 -6.96 -6.92
CA VAL A 42 8.89 -5.87 -6.84
C VAL A 42 10.12 -6.09 -7.74
N GLY A 43 10.63 -7.33 -7.81
CA GLY A 43 11.85 -7.67 -8.57
C GLY A 43 11.63 -7.78 -10.08
N PHE A 44 10.47 -8.30 -10.50
CA PHE A 44 9.98 -8.21 -11.88
C PHE A 44 9.34 -6.86 -12.18
N GLY A 45 8.97 -6.14 -11.12
CA GLY A 45 8.43 -4.79 -11.16
C GLY A 45 9.48 -3.77 -11.59
N ARG A 46 9.05 -2.81 -12.41
CA ARG A 46 9.87 -1.68 -12.84
C ARG A 46 10.42 -0.92 -11.64
N SER A 47 11.53 -0.23 -11.87
CA SER A 47 12.00 0.95 -11.13
C SER A 47 11.06 1.44 -10.00
N VAL A 48 11.24 0.95 -8.77
CA VAL A 48 10.38 1.32 -7.64
C VAL A 48 10.74 2.73 -7.18
N GLY A 49 9.89 3.71 -7.46
CA GLY A 49 10.03 5.06 -6.93
C GLY A 49 9.85 5.09 -5.41
N LEU A 50 10.38 6.11 -4.73
CA LEU A 50 10.28 6.20 -3.27
C LEU A 50 8.81 6.33 -2.80
N ALA A 51 7.93 6.91 -3.63
CA ALA A 51 6.48 6.86 -3.42
C ALA A 51 5.92 5.42 -3.37
N ARG A 52 6.33 4.55 -4.29
CA ARG A 52 5.95 3.13 -4.30
C ARG A 52 6.50 2.39 -3.08
N VAL A 53 7.77 2.63 -2.73
CA VAL A 53 8.39 2.05 -1.52
C VAL A 53 7.57 2.39 -0.29
N LEU A 54 7.15 3.64 -0.15
CA LEU A 54 6.39 4.09 1.00
C LEU A 54 5.03 3.41 1.11
N GLY A 55 4.31 3.27 0.00
CA GLY A 55 3.04 2.53 -0.04
C GLY A 55 3.20 1.04 0.29
N ILE A 56 4.21 0.38 -0.28
CA ILE A 56 4.51 -1.04 0.00
C ILE A 56 4.91 -1.23 1.46
N ALA A 57 5.77 -0.37 1.99
CA ALA A 57 6.21 -0.43 3.38
C ALA A 57 5.05 -0.22 4.35
N GLY A 58 4.13 0.71 4.06
CA GLY A 58 2.92 0.90 4.85
C GLY A 58 1.98 -0.31 4.80
N ALA A 59 1.79 -0.92 3.61
CA ALA A 59 0.95 -2.10 3.47
C ALA A 59 1.49 -3.31 4.24
N TRP A 60 2.77 -3.62 4.07
CA TRP A 60 3.40 -4.74 4.76
C TRP A 60 3.60 -4.47 6.25
N GLY A 61 4.01 -3.26 6.63
CA GLY A 61 4.11 -2.87 8.04
C GLY A 61 2.77 -2.94 8.75
N GLY A 62 1.70 -2.47 8.11
CA GLY A 62 0.35 -2.53 8.65
C GLY A 62 -0.18 -3.97 8.78
N ALA A 63 -0.02 -4.78 7.74
CA ALA A 63 -0.39 -6.19 7.76
C ALA A 63 0.40 -6.96 8.84
N GLY A 64 1.73 -6.79 8.88
CA GLY A 64 2.60 -7.45 9.85
C GLY A 64 2.23 -7.09 11.29
N ALA A 65 1.91 -5.81 11.57
CA ALA A 65 1.48 -5.38 12.89
C ALA A 65 0.12 -5.98 13.31
N ILE A 66 -0.83 -6.13 12.39
CA ILE A 66 -2.12 -6.78 12.70
C ILE A 66 -1.91 -8.27 12.97
N VAL A 67 -1.14 -8.97 12.13
CA VAL A 67 -0.82 -10.40 12.34
C VAL A 67 -0.04 -10.62 13.62
N ALA A 68 0.87 -9.71 13.97
CA ALA A 68 1.60 -9.73 15.23
C ALA A 68 0.68 -9.56 16.45
N SER A 69 -0.41 -8.79 16.31
CA SER A 69 -1.39 -8.63 17.38
C SER A 69 -2.31 -9.84 17.55
N ASP A 70 -2.64 -10.52 16.45
CA ASP A 70 -3.49 -11.70 16.45
C ASP A 70 -3.21 -12.55 15.18
N PRO A 71 -2.72 -13.80 15.35
CA PRO A 71 -2.32 -14.67 14.24
C PRO A 71 -3.48 -15.13 13.35
N ASP A 72 -4.73 -15.11 13.82
CA ASP A 72 -5.91 -15.47 13.02
C ASP A 72 -6.12 -14.53 11.83
N HIS A 73 -5.47 -13.36 11.86
CA HIS A 73 -5.49 -12.35 10.81
C HIS A 73 -4.40 -12.52 9.75
N ALA A 74 -3.67 -13.64 9.72
CA ALA A 74 -2.62 -13.92 8.73
C ALA A 74 -3.07 -13.77 7.25
N TRP A 75 -4.37 -13.92 6.97
CA TRP A 75 -4.98 -13.68 5.65
C TRP A 75 -4.84 -12.26 5.11
N ILE A 76 -4.56 -11.28 5.96
CA ILE A 76 -4.28 -9.90 5.54
C ILE A 76 -3.03 -9.84 4.64
N SER A 77 -2.11 -10.81 4.76
CA SER A 77 -0.94 -10.92 3.88
C SER A 77 -1.31 -11.07 2.40
N VAL A 78 -2.47 -11.66 2.08
CA VAL A 78 -3.02 -11.73 0.72
C VAL A 78 -3.25 -10.31 0.19
N PHE A 79 -3.89 -9.46 1.00
CA PHE A 79 -4.21 -8.09 0.62
C PHE A 79 -2.96 -7.20 0.60
N ALA A 80 -1.98 -7.44 1.46
CA ALA A 80 -0.69 -6.74 1.40
C ALA A 80 0.08 -7.08 0.10
N PHE A 81 0.04 -8.35 -0.32
CA PHE A 81 0.55 -8.77 -1.63
C PHE A 81 -0.20 -8.11 -2.79
N LEU A 82 -1.54 -8.14 -2.79
CA LEU A 82 -2.34 -7.51 -3.83
C LEU A 82 -2.14 -5.98 -3.89
N ALA A 83 -1.99 -5.33 -2.73
CA ALA A 83 -1.64 -3.91 -2.64
C ALA A 83 -0.24 -3.62 -3.21
N THR A 84 0.71 -4.54 -3.00
CA THR A 84 2.05 -4.47 -3.61
C THR A 84 1.94 -4.54 -5.13
N ALA A 85 1.22 -5.54 -5.66
CA ALA A 85 1.00 -5.67 -7.09
C ALA A 85 0.30 -4.43 -7.68
N ALA A 86 -0.75 -3.94 -7.03
CA ALA A 86 -1.45 -2.73 -7.43
C ALA A 86 -0.50 -1.51 -7.44
N THR A 87 0.36 -1.36 -6.44
CA THR A 87 1.31 -0.24 -6.35
C THR A 87 2.40 -0.33 -7.42
N VAL A 88 2.97 -1.51 -7.63
CA VAL A 88 4.05 -1.74 -8.60
C VAL A 88 3.57 -1.56 -10.03
N TYR A 89 2.42 -2.15 -10.38
CA TYR A 89 1.88 -2.14 -11.74
C TYR A 89 0.94 -0.97 -12.04
N SER A 90 0.79 -0.03 -11.10
CA SER A 90 0.00 1.18 -11.31
C SER A 90 0.66 2.18 -12.27
N SER A 91 -0.16 3.09 -12.79
CA SER A 91 0.27 4.30 -13.50
C SER A 91 0.83 5.41 -12.58
N MET A 92 1.14 5.11 -11.31
CA MET A 92 1.63 6.09 -10.36
C MET A 92 2.98 6.68 -10.80
N ASN A 93 3.09 8.01 -10.82
CA ASN A 93 4.35 8.69 -11.09
C ASN A 93 5.38 8.45 -9.98
N ARG A 94 6.68 8.44 -10.34
CA ARG A 94 7.78 8.22 -9.39
C ARG A 94 7.79 9.21 -8.22
N ASP A 95 7.40 10.46 -8.50
CA ASP A 95 7.42 11.58 -7.56
C ASP A 95 6.06 11.84 -6.90
N ALA A 96 5.10 10.93 -7.07
CA ALA A 96 3.77 11.02 -6.47
C ALA A 96 3.81 10.65 -4.96
N PHE A 97 4.63 11.34 -4.19
CA PHE A 97 4.84 11.05 -2.76
C PHE A 97 3.55 11.06 -1.94
N LEU A 98 2.64 11.99 -2.23
CA LEU A 98 1.33 12.05 -1.56
C LEU A 98 0.47 10.82 -1.84
N VAL A 99 0.59 10.21 -3.02
CA VAL A 99 -0.12 8.97 -3.38
C VAL A 99 0.46 7.81 -2.60
N GLY A 100 1.80 7.68 -2.57
CA GLY A 100 2.49 6.70 -1.73
C GLY A 100 2.14 6.85 -0.25
N LEU A 101 2.11 8.09 0.25
CA LEU A 101 1.76 8.42 1.64
C LEU A 101 0.32 8.10 1.96
N ALA A 102 -0.62 8.36 1.05
CA ALA A 102 -2.01 7.99 1.22
C ALA A 102 -2.20 6.47 1.36
N ILE A 103 -1.49 5.68 0.55
CA ILE A 103 -1.49 4.22 0.67
C ILE A 103 -0.97 3.82 2.06
N ALA A 104 0.19 4.35 2.47
CA ALA A 104 0.77 4.02 3.76
C ALA A 104 -0.14 4.42 4.93
N VAL A 105 -0.73 5.61 4.88
CA VAL A 105 -1.68 6.10 5.89
C VAL A 105 -2.92 5.24 5.96
N ALA A 106 -3.50 4.80 4.83
CA ALA A 106 -4.67 3.92 4.84
C ALA A 106 -4.39 2.61 5.57
N TRP A 107 -3.23 1.99 5.30
CA TRP A 107 -2.83 0.76 5.98
C TRP A 107 -2.49 0.97 7.45
N VAL A 108 -1.76 2.03 7.81
CA VAL A 108 -1.46 2.35 9.21
C VAL A 108 -2.73 2.68 10.00
N ALA A 109 -3.65 3.45 9.41
CA ALA A 109 -4.95 3.78 10.00
C ALA A 109 -5.79 2.50 10.25
N ALA A 110 -5.82 1.59 9.28
CA ALA A 110 -6.46 0.29 9.44
C ALA A 110 -5.82 -0.51 10.59
N THR A 111 -4.49 -0.57 10.66
CA THR A 111 -3.78 -1.23 11.76
C THR A 111 -4.11 -0.62 13.11
N VAL A 112 -4.04 0.69 13.25
CA VAL A 112 -4.37 1.39 14.51
C VAL A 112 -5.80 1.05 14.94
N ALA A 113 -6.76 1.12 14.02
CA ALA A 113 -8.15 0.79 14.31
C ALA A 113 -8.33 -0.68 14.75
N VAL A 114 -7.73 -1.64 14.03
CA VAL A 114 -7.85 -3.07 14.33
C VAL A 114 -7.18 -3.41 15.67
N VAL A 115 -5.93 -2.98 15.85
CA VAL A 115 -5.14 -3.31 17.05
C VAL A 115 -5.74 -2.65 18.30
N ALA A 116 -6.20 -1.40 18.21
CA ALA A 116 -6.74 -0.69 19.37
C ALA A 116 -8.10 -1.22 19.83
N THR A 117 -8.92 -1.75 18.91
CA THR A 117 -10.28 -2.24 19.22
C THR A 117 -10.38 -3.77 19.31
N GLY A 118 -9.32 -4.49 18.92
CA GLY A 118 -9.32 -5.95 18.86
C GLY A 118 -10.27 -6.54 17.82
N GLY A 119 -10.72 -5.76 16.83
CA GLY A 119 -11.76 -6.18 15.89
C GLY A 119 -11.67 -5.52 14.51
N GLY A 120 -12.57 -5.95 13.63
CA GLY A 120 -12.72 -5.37 12.28
C GLY A 120 -11.53 -5.50 11.32
N PRO A 121 -10.79 -6.64 11.27
CA PRO A 121 -9.65 -6.81 10.35
C PRO A 121 -10.04 -6.67 8.87
N TRP A 122 -11.32 -6.86 8.54
CA TRP A 122 -11.90 -6.68 7.20
C TRP A 122 -11.67 -5.27 6.63
N ILE A 123 -11.43 -4.24 7.45
CA ILE A 123 -11.13 -2.90 6.94
C ILE A 123 -9.83 -2.84 6.14
N THR A 124 -8.93 -3.83 6.28
CA THR A 124 -7.75 -3.98 5.43
C THR A 124 -8.10 -4.27 3.97
N VAL A 125 -9.27 -4.88 3.70
CA VAL A 125 -9.82 -4.99 2.35
C VAL A 125 -10.06 -3.60 1.76
N LEU A 126 -10.62 -2.69 2.56
CA LEU A 126 -10.85 -1.31 2.14
C LEU A 126 -9.53 -0.54 1.97
N ALA A 127 -8.53 -0.77 2.83
CA ALA A 127 -7.19 -0.18 2.65
C ALA A 127 -6.52 -0.67 1.36
N PHE A 128 -6.68 -1.96 1.01
CA PHE A 128 -6.28 -2.50 -0.28
C PHE A 128 -7.04 -1.84 -1.45
N LEU A 129 -8.36 -1.71 -1.37
CA LEU A 129 -9.14 -1.06 -2.43
C LEU A 129 -8.76 0.42 -2.58
N THR A 130 -8.50 1.13 -1.47
CA THR A 130 -7.91 2.47 -1.49
C THR A 130 -6.55 2.47 -2.16
N THR A 131 -5.72 1.44 -1.95
CA THR A 131 -4.42 1.32 -2.63
C THR A 131 -4.60 1.27 -4.14
N GLY A 132 -5.46 0.36 -4.62
CA GLY A 132 -5.75 0.21 -6.05
C GLY A 132 -6.36 1.47 -6.66
N ALA A 133 -7.23 2.15 -5.92
CA ALA A 133 -7.75 3.45 -6.30
C ALA A 133 -6.61 4.47 -6.39
N VAL A 134 -6.04 4.86 -5.26
CA VAL A 134 -5.13 6.00 -5.16
C VAL A 134 -3.90 5.84 -6.09
N ALA A 135 -3.37 4.63 -6.24
CA ALA A 135 -2.25 4.35 -7.14
C ALA A 135 -2.56 4.61 -8.64
N ASN A 136 -3.83 4.54 -9.06
CA ASN A 136 -4.24 4.71 -10.46
C ASN A 136 -4.92 6.06 -10.78
N LEU A 137 -4.80 7.05 -9.88
CA LEU A 137 -5.37 8.39 -10.12
C LEU A 137 -4.50 9.21 -11.09
N ALA A 138 -5.15 9.80 -12.10
CA ALA A 138 -4.50 10.60 -13.15
C ALA A 138 -3.93 11.94 -12.64
N GLU A 139 -4.48 12.51 -11.56
CA GLU A 139 -4.05 13.79 -10.98
C GLU A 139 -3.71 13.62 -9.47
N GLY A 140 -2.44 13.30 -9.19
CA GLY A 140 -2.04 12.63 -7.94
C GLY A 140 -1.91 13.45 -6.65
N ARG A 141 -2.18 14.77 -6.61
CA ARG A 141 -1.96 15.57 -5.37
C ARG A 141 -3.20 15.72 -4.50
N GLY A 142 -4.32 16.18 -5.07
CA GLY A 142 -5.58 16.35 -4.31
C GLY A 142 -6.17 15.03 -3.83
N ALA A 143 -5.98 13.97 -4.61
CA ALA A 143 -6.37 12.60 -4.32
C ALA A 143 -5.66 12.00 -3.11
N GLY A 144 -4.33 12.10 -3.09
CA GLY A 144 -3.54 11.60 -1.97
C GLY A 144 -3.92 12.29 -0.67
N LEU A 145 -4.09 13.61 -0.69
CA LEU A 145 -4.45 14.36 0.52
C LEU A 145 -5.83 13.99 1.06
N LEU A 146 -6.84 13.84 0.19
CA LEU A 146 -8.18 13.47 0.63
C LEU A 146 -8.18 12.06 1.25
N ALA A 147 -7.49 11.11 0.63
CA ALA A 147 -7.36 9.76 1.18
C ALA A 147 -6.66 9.76 2.55
N ILE A 148 -5.58 10.54 2.71
CA ILE A 148 -4.88 10.71 4.00
C ILE A 148 -5.85 11.21 5.07
N VAL A 149 -6.54 12.32 4.81
CA VAL A 149 -7.46 12.93 5.78
C VAL A 149 -8.60 11.99 6.12
N ALA A 150 -9.19 11.34 5.11
CA ALA A 150 -10.32 10.44 5.30
C ALA A 150 -9.96 9.21 6.14
N TRP A 151 -8.80 8.59 5.89
CA TRP A 151 -8.34 7.43 6.65
C TRP A 151 -7.91 7.77 8.07
N ILE A 152 -7.25 8.92 8.28
CA ILE A 152 -6.94 9.41 9.63
C ILE A 152 -8.23 9.67 10.41
N ALA A 153 -9.19 10.38 9.82
CA ALA A 153 -10.47 10.67 10.46
C ALA A 153 -11.23 9.38 10.80
N ALA A 154 -11.28 8.41 9.89
CA ALA A 154 -11.93 7.13 10.16
C ALA A 154 -11.24 6.36 11.29
N ALA A 155 -9.91 6.25 11.31
CA ALA A 155 -9.22 5.57 12.42
C ALA A 155 -9.49 6.26 13.77
N VAL A 156 -9.42 7.60 13.82
CA VAL A 156 -9.74 8.37 15.02
C VAL A 156 -11.17 8.09 15.49
N LEU A 157 -12.15 8.11 14.58
CA LEU A 157 -13.55 7.83 14.91
C LEU A 157 -13.77 6.39 15.36
N ILE A 158 -13.13 5.40 14.73
CA ILE A 158 -13.23 3.99 15.11
C ILE A 158 -12.70 3.79 16.54
N VAL A 159 -11.56 4.39 16.85
CA VAL A 159 -10.95 4.30 18.18
C VAL A 159 -11.77 5.04 19.24
N LEU A 160 -12.21 6.27 18.96
CA LEU A 160 -12.97 7.07 19.93
C LEU A 160 -14.37 6.54 20.20
N LEU A 161 -14.97 5.83 19.24
CA LEU A 161 -16.33 5.30 19.34
C LEU A 161 -16.35 3.80 19.64
N ASP A 162 -15.21 3.20 19.98
CA ASP A 162 -15.10 1.80 20.42
C ASP A 162 -15.59 0.76 19.39
N GLY A 163 -15.02 0.78 18.18
CA GLY A 163 -15.17 -0.33 17.23
C GLY A 163 -16.24 -0.16 16.16
N TYR A 164 -16.62 1.08 15.81
CA TYR A 164 -17.46 1.34 14.64
C TYR A 164 -16.67 1.24 13.32
N HIS A 165 -16.13 0.06 12.98
CA HIS A 165 -15.25 -0.16 11.82
C HIS A 165 -15.84 0.25 10.46
N TRP A 166 -17.16 0.38 10.37
CA TRP A 166 -17.85 0.84 9.16
C TRP A 166 -17.46 2.27 8.73
N PHE A 167 -16.86 3.10 9.60
CA PHE A 167 -16.26 4.38 9.18
C PHE A 167 -15.17 4.21 8.12
N ALA A 168 -14.52 3.05 8.04
CA ALA A 168 -13.58 2.73 6.97
C ALA A 168 -14.26 2.72 5.58
N VAL A 169 -15.57 2.40 5.51
CA VAL A 169 -16.34 2.49 4.26
C VAL A 169 -16.36 3.93 3.75
N PHE A 170 -16.57 4.90 4.63
CA PHE A 170 -16.52 6.31 4.23
C PHE A 170 -15.10 6.75 3.86
N ALA A 171 -14.08 6.29 4.58
CA ALA A 171 -12.70 6.59 4.21
C ALA A 171 -12.38 6.10 2.80
N PHE A 172 -12.78 4.87 2.48
CA PHE A 172 -12.66 4.31 1.15
C PHE A 172 -13.47 5.10 0.12
N LEU A 173 -14.76 5.34 0.36
CA LEU A 173 -15.63 6.07 -0.56
C LEU A 173 -15.05 7.47 -0.84
N LEU A 174 -14.68 8.25 0.18
CA LEU A 174 -14.05 9.56 0.05
C LEU A 174 -12.73 9.49 -0.74
N SER A 175 -11.92 8.45 -0.52
CA SER A 175 -10.70 8.20 -1.31
C SER A 175 -10.99 7.93 -2.79
N THR A 176 -12.20 7.45 -3.12
CA THR A 176 -12.64 7.13 -4.48
C THR A 176 -13.60 8.16 -5.11
N LEU A 177 -14.10 9.15 -4.37
CA LEU A 177 -15.02 10.15 -4.93
C LEU A 177 -14.38 10.97 -6.06
N GLN A 178 -13.05 11.05 -6.08
CA GLN A 178 -12.30 11.79 -7.09
C GLN A 178 -12.21 11.09 -8.45
N PHE A 179 -12.65 9.83 -8.57
CA PHE A 179 -12.69 9.15 -9.87
C PHE A 179 -13.79 9.69 -10.78
N GLY A 180 -14.82 10.35 -10.26
CA GLY A 180 -16.08 10.48 -10.99
C GLY A 180 -16.65 9.10 -11.37
N ALA A 181 -17.90 9.03 -11.83
CA ALA A 181 -18.55 7.74 -12.10
C ALA A 181 -17.84 6.84 -13.16
N PHE A 182 -16.78 7.33 -13.85
CA PHE A 182 -16.13 6.64 -14.98
C PHE A 182 -14.60 6.84 -15.08
N GLY A 183 -13.91 7.35 -14.05
CA GLY A 183 -12.47 7.66 -14.13
C GLY A 183 -11.52 6.48 -13.96
N PHE A 184 -12.03 5.24 -13.83
CA PHE A 184 -11.19 4.05 -13.86
C PHE A 184 -10.69 3.82 -15.29
N ARG A 185 -9.54 4.41 -15.62
CA ARG A 185 -8.87 4.11 -16.88
C ARG A 185 -8.06 2.84 -16.68
N PHE A 186 -8.45 1.77 -17.38
CA PHE A 186 -7.53 0.66 -17.59
C PHE A 186 -6.23 1.21 -18.20
N PRO A 187 -5.06 0.67 -17.84
CA PRO A 187 -3.79 1.08 -18.42
C PRO A 187 -3.87 0.96 -19.94
N THR A 188 -4.01 2.09 -20.64
CA THR A 188 -4.13 2.11 -22.11
C THR A 188 -2.77 1.99 -22.79
N ARG A 189 -1.69 2.22 -22.03
CA ARG A 189 -0.31 1.99 -22.44
C ARG A 189 0.46 1.44 -21.26
N ILE A 190 1.06 0.28 -21.47
CA ILE A 190 2.20 -0.15 -20.66
C ILE A 190 3.36 0.76 -21.12
N ASP A 191 3.49 1.95 -20.55
CA ASP A 191 4.58 2.87 -20.92
C ASP A 191 5.89 2.26 -20.41
N TRP A 192 6.58 1.56 -21.29
CA TRP A 192 7.90 0.97 -21.08
C TRP A 192 8.93 2.08 -21.04
N ASP A 193 8.91 2.90 -19.99
CA ASP A 193 9.88 3.96 -19.84
C ASP A 193 11.23 3.36 -19.42
N PHE A 194 11.96 2.87 -20.43
CA PHE A 194 13.33 2.39 -20.36
C PHE A 194 14.33 3.55 -20.37
N ARG A 195 13.90 4.80 -20.18
CA ARG A 195 14.79 5.94 -20.31
C ARG A 195 15.60 6.18 -19.04
N SER A 196 16.69 5.43 -18.94
CA SER A 196 17.96 5.98 -18.51
C SER A 196 18.36 7.10 -19.49
N ASP A 197 17.94 8.33 -19.23
CA ASP A 197 18.77 9.47 -19.65
C ASP A 197 19.75 9.68 -18.46
N ASP A 198 20.75 8.81 -18.29
CA ASP A 198 22.09 9.06 -18.82
C ASP A 198 22.15 10.26 -19.79
N HIS A 199 22.27 11.46 -19.22
CA HIS A 199 22.94 12.58 -19.88
C HIS A 199 24.45 12.33 -19.97
N SER A 200 24.81 11.24 -20.65
CA SER A 200 26.11 11.08 -21.28
C SER A 200 25.84 10.84 -22.76
N ASP A 201 26.21 11.84 -23.57
CA ASP A 201 26.25 11.88 -25.04
C ASP A 201 25.19 12.76 -25.71
N SER A 202 25.44 14.06 -25.63
CA SER A 202 25.39 14.90 -26.85
C SER A 202 26.68 15.71 -26.96
N VAL A 203 27.76 15.02 -27.33
CA VAL A 203 28.84 15.66 -28.08
C VAL A 203 28.43 15.68 -29.54
N ARG A 204 27.99 16.85 -30.01
CA ARG A 204 28.45 17.53 -31.24
C ARG A 204 27.66 18.82 -31.46
#